data_AF-A0A9D6RUY6-F1
#
_entry.id   AF-A0A9D6RUY6-F1
#
_cell.length_a   1.000
_cell.length_b   1.000
_cell.length_c   1.000
_cell.angle_alpha   90.00
_cell.angle_beta   90.00
_cell.angle_gamma   90.00
#
_symmetry.space_group_name_H-M   'P 1'
#
loop_
_entity.id
_entity.type
_entity.pdbx_description
1 polymer ?
#
loop_
_entity_poly.entity_id
_entity_poly.type
_entity_poly.pdbx_seq_one_letter_code
_entity_poly.pdbx_strand_id
1 'polypeptide(L)'
;MIPKECKRLAEVDFPIAEVSKHAVREKSIRHGHPSTLHLWWARRPLAACWAMLMALLLPDPCDPNCPDDFKQAARRTLKVPVTLWKKPGESDLSLRESLLSFIANFANWDNSANPTYLDVARKLVRAAYPEETPLVVDPFAGGGAIPLEALRVGCETFASDLNPVACLILKTMLEDIPRHGPELADELRRVGAQIKEAAEKKLVGFYPLDPDGARPIAYLWARTVRCESPDCGAEIPLMRSFWLCKKANRKRALRYKLVRPKGTAPHVELEIFEPITEREVLTGTVTRARATCLCCNKVLSPDRVRAQLSEQRGGADVIFDERQSGTGVPPVRIGGARLLAVVTLKPGEQGRFYRLPTERDYEAVWKAAKALEKKVAQASGLSESD
;
A
#
# COMPACT_ATOMS: atom_id res chain seq x y z
N MET A 1 22.34 -34.60 18.05
CA MET A 1 22.70 -33.46 17.16
C MET A 1 22.88 -33.98 15.75
N ILE A 2 22.48 -33.21 14.73
CA ILE A 2 22.63 -33.62 13.33
C ILE A 2 24.11 -33.51 12.93
N PRO A 3 24.74 -34.60 12.44
CA PRO A 3 26.13 -34.56 11.98
C PRO A 3 26.35 -33.48 10.92
N LYS A 4 27.52 -32.87 10.90
CA LYS A 4 27.84 -31.79 9.94
C LYS A 4 27.80 -32.27 8.49
N GLU A 5 28.11 -33.54 8.29
CA GLU A 5 28.15 -34.24 7.01
C GLU A 5 26.75 -34.69 6.55
N CYS A 6 25.76 -34.68 7.44
CA CYS A 6 24.38 -35.01 7.10
C CYS A 6 23.73 -33.86 6.34
N LYS A 7 23.34 -34.12 5.10
CA LYS A 7 22.63 -33.14 4.26
C LYS A 7 21.30 -32.74 4.87
N ARG A 8 20.91 -31.50 4.63
CA ARG A 8 19.58 -30.97 4.92
C ARG A 8 18.65 -31.23 3.74
N LEU A 9 17.34 -31.24 4.00
CA LEU A 9 16.35 -31.40 2.93
C LEU A 9 16.57 -30.39 1.79
N ALA A 10 16.83 -29.13 2.13
CA ALA A 10 17.06 -28.06 1.15
C ALA A 10 18.26 -28.30 0.21
N GLU A 11 19.21 -29.16 0.58
CA GLU A 11 20.38 -29.50 -0.23
C GLU A 11 20.10 -30.64 -1.23
N VAL A 12 19.00 -31.36 -1.06
CA VAL A 12 18.65 -32.53 -1.89
C VAL A 12 17.37 -32.35 -2.69
N ASP A 13 16.36 -31.69 -2.12
CA ASP A 13 15.06 -31.48 -2.76
C ASP A 13 14.25 -30.36 -2.07
N PHE A 14 13.29 -29.77 -2.79
CA PHE A 14 12.44 -28.72 -2.26
C PHE A 14 11.11 -28.66 -3.02
N PRO A 15 9.94 -28.54 -2.36
CA PRO A 15 8.63 -28.49 -3.03
C PRO A 15 8.36 -27.11 -3.65
N ILE A 16 9.17 -26.74 -4.64
CA ILE A 16 9.22 -25.37 -5.18
C ILE A 16 7.92 -24.96 -5.87
N ALA A 17 7.22 -25.89 -6.54
CA ALA A 17 6.01 -25.58 -7.29
C ALA A 17 4.87 -25.15 -6.36
N GLU A 18 4.63 -25.93 -5.31
CA GLU A 18 3.60 -25.68 -4.29
C GLU A 18 3.93 -24.42 -3.48
N VAL A 19 5.18 -24.29 -3.03
CA VAL A 19 5.64 -23.10 -2.28
C VAL A 19 5.48 -21.83 -3.13
N SER A 20 5.84 -21.88 -4.42
CA SER A 20 5.68 -20.75 -5.33
C SER A 20 4.21 -20.38 -5.54
N LYS A 21 3.33 -21.38 -5.69
CA LYS A 21 1.88 -21.16 -5.80
C LYS A 21 1.33 -20.43 -4.56
N HIS A 22 1.75 -20.82 -3.36
CA HIS A 22 1.33 -20.19 -2.12
C HIS A 22 1.92 -18.78 -1.94
N ALA A 23 3.20 -18.58 -2.30
CA ALA A 23 3.85 -17.27 -2.27
C ALA A 23 3.19 -16.25 -3.21
N VAL A 24 2.68 -16.69 -4.37
CA VAL A 24 1.89 -15.83 -5.28
C VAL A 24 0.54 -15.49 -4.66
N ARG A 25 -0.18 -16.48 -4.10
CA ARG A 25 -1.48 -16.26 -3.44
C ARG A 25 -1.38 -15.25 -2.30
N GLU A 26 -0.29 -15.28 -1.53
CA GLU A 26 -0.05 -14.40 -0.38
C GLU A 26 -0.19 -12.90 -0.71
N LYS A 27 0.19 -12.48 -1.92
CA LYS A 27 0.08 -11.08 -2.39
C LYS A 27 -1.35 -10.53 -2.40
N SER A 28 -2.34 -11.44 -2.45
CA SER A 28 -3.75 -11.11 -2.49
C SER A 28 -4.45 -11.17 -1.12
N ILE A 29 -3.76 -11.60 -0.07
CA ILE A 29 -4.33 -11.70 1.28
C ILE A 29 -4.48 -10.30 1.89
N ARG A 30 -5.69 -9.99 2.36
CA ARG A 30 -6.07 -8.66 2.88
C ARG A 30 -6.42 -8.62 4.36
N HIS A 31 -6.39 -9.77 5.05
CA HIS A 31 -6.74 -9.87 6.46
C HIS A 31 -5.79 -10.84 7.18
N GLY A 32 -5.44 -10.53 8.44
CA GLY A 32 -4.64 -11.39 9.33
C GLY A 32 -3.16 -11.54 8.97
N HIS A 33 -2.73 -11.02 7.83
CA HIS A 33 -1.37 -11.21 7.32
C HIS A 33 -0.47 -9.99 7.64
N PRO A 34 0.81 -10.15 8.00
CA PRO A 34 1.65 -9.01 8.40
C PRO A 34 1.75 -7.84 7.39
N SER A 35 1.53 -8.05 6.07
CA SER A 35 1.47 -6.93 5.09
C SER A 35 0.33 -5.96 5.34
N THR A 36 -0.72 -6.41 6.03
CA THR A 36 -1.86 -5.55 6.31
C THR A 36 -1.57 -4.60 7.46
N LEU A 37 -0.51 -4.85 8.24
CA LEU A 37 0.00 -3.92 9.26
C LEU A 37 0.90 -2.86 8.65
N HIS A 38 1.83 -3.25 7.78
CA HIS A 38 2.73 -2.34 7.08
C HIS A 38 3.19 -2.92 5.74
N LEU A 39 3.54 -2.05 4.79
CA LEU A 39 4.12 -2.45 3.51
C LEU A 39 5.65 -2.23 3.54
N TRP A 40 6.43 -3.31 3.64
CA TRP A 40 7.88 -3.28 3.45
C TRP A 40 8.24 -3.50 1.98
N TRP A 41 9.08 -2.64 1.39
CA TRP A 41 9.36 -2.65 -0.05
C TRP A 41 10.08 -3.91 -0.55
N ALA A 42 10.85 -4.58 0.31
CA ALA A 42 11.59 -5.81 -0.01
C ALA A 42 11.04 -7.02 0.75
N ARG A 43 9.72 -7.12 0.89
CA ARG A 43 9.12 -8.20 1.68
C ARG A 43 9.28 -9.56 1.00
N ARG A 44 9.81 -10.53 1.75
CA ARG A 44 9.84 -11.95 1.38
C ARG A 44 8.49 -12.61 1.73
N PRO A 45 7.92 -13.44 0.83
CA PRO A 45 6.71 -14.20 1.13
C PRO A 45 6.93 -15.12 2.34
N LEU A 46 6.02 -15.10 3.31
CA LEU A 46 6.10 -15.99 4.49
C LEU A 46 6.07 -17.45 4.06
N ALA A 47 5.25 -17.77 3.05
CA ALA A 47 5.16 -19.10 2.44
C ALA A 47 6.51 -19.64 1.95
N ALA A 48 7.41 -18.76 1.48
CA ALA A 48 8.76 -19.15 1.06
C ALA A 48 9.72 -19.22 2.25
N CYS A 49 9.69 -18.22 3.14
CA CYS A 49 10.60 -18.11 4.29
C CYS A 49 10.55 -19.34 5.18
N TRP A 50 9.37 -19.73 5.66
CA TRP A 50 9.26 -20.86 6.56
C TRP A 50 9.50 -22.24 5.90
N ALA A 51 9.27 -22.38 4.59
CA ALA A 51 9.37 -23.64 3.89
C ALA A 51 10.85 -23.93 3.68
N MET A 52 11.58 -22.89 3.27
CA MET A 52 13.04 -22.91 3.28
C MET A 52 13.60 -23.13 4.68
N LEU A 53 13.04 -22.47 5.70
CA LEU A 53 13.46 -22.65 7.08
C LEU A 53 13.31 -24.12 7.52
N MET A 54 12.14 -24.73 7.34
CA MET A 54 11.93 -26.15 7.65
C MET A 54 12.87 -27.05 6.85
N ALA A 55 13.09 -26.77 5.57
CA ALA A 55 13.99 -27.55 4.73
C ALA A 55 15.47 -27.45 5.14
N LEU A 56 15.89 -26.32 5.72
CA LEU A 56 17.24 -26.12 6.25
C LEU A 56 17.43 -26.72 7.65
N LEU A 57 16.39 -26.67 8.49
CA LEU A 57 16.43 -27.21 9.85
C LEU A 57 16.41 -28.73 9.88
N LEU A 58 15.71 -29.38 8.95
CA LEU A 58 15.52 -30.82 8.98
C LEU A 58 16.60 -31.57 8.17
N PRO A 59 17.17 -32.65 8.72
CA PRO A 59 18.10 -33.49 7.99
C PRO A 59 17.36 -34.33 6.95
N ASP A 60 18.03 -34.67 5.87
CA ASP A 60 17.51 -35.57 4.86
C ASP A 60 17.54 -37.02 5.37
N PRO A 61 16.39 -37.72 5.50
CA PRO A 61 16.35 -39.08 6.03
C PRO A 61 17.07 -40.12 5.15
N CYS A 62 17.29 -39.86 3.86
CA CYS A 62 18.03 -40.78 3.00
C CYS A 62 19.55 -40.59 3.06
N ASP A 63 20.03 -39.53 3.73
CA ASP A 63 21.46 -39.36 3.95
C ASP A 63 21.96 -40.44 4.94
N PRO A 64 23.06 -41.14 4.65
CA PRO A 64 23.60 -42.16 5.56
C PRO A 64 23.94 -41.64 6.95
N ASN A 65 24.23 -40.34 7.09
CA ASN A 65 24.55 -39.70 8.36
C ASN A 65 23.32 -39.18 9.11
N CYS A 66 22.11 -39.38 8.58
CA CYS A 66 20.89 -38.92 9.25
C CYS A 66 20.61 -39.74 10.52
N PRO A 67 20.45 -39.10 11.70
CA PRO A 67 20.24 -39.82 12.95
C PRO A 67 18.98 -40.70 12.95
N ASP A 68 19.12 -41.96 13.32
CA ASP A 68 17.97 -42.90 13.38
C ASP A 68 16.90 -42.45 14.37
N ASP A 69 17.29 -41.83 15.48
CA ASP A 69 16.35 -41.27 16.45
C ASP A 69 15.47 -40.18 15.85
N PHE A 70 16.05 -39.31 15.00
CA PHE A 70 15.28 -38.33 14.24
C PHE A 70 14.30 -39.03 13.29
N LYS A 71 14.77 -40.02 12.52
CA LYS A 71 13.92 -40.73 11.56
C LYS A 71 12.72 -41.39 12.26
N GLN A 72 12.95 -42.03 13.41
CA GLN A 72 11.89 -42.65 14.21
C GLN A 72 10.91 -41.62 14.77
N ALA A 73 11.41 -40.53 15.34
CA ALA A 73 10.58 -39.45 15.88
C ALA A 73 9.77 -38.74 14.78
N ALA A 74 10.36 -38.47 13.62
CA ALA A 74 9.70 -37.88 12.46
C ALA A 74 8.58 -38.78 11.93
N ARG A 75 8.81 -40.10 11.79
CA ARG A 75 7.77 -41.05 11.41
C ARG A 75 6.59 -41.05 12.38
N ARG A 76 6.84 -41.00 13.69
CA ARG A 76 5.78 -40.92 14.71
C ARG A 76 5.02 -39.60 14.61
N THR A 77 5.75 -38.49 14.45
CA THR A 77 5.19 -37.14 14.40
C THR A 77 4.32 -36.93 13.16
N LEU A 78 4.70 -37.47 12.00
CA LEU A 78 3.93 -37.31 10.75
C LEU A 78 2.74 -38.25 10.61
N LYS A 79 2.55 -39.20 11.55
CA LYS A 79 1.43 -40.16 11.57
C LYS A 79 0.12 -39.59 12.15
N VAL A 80 0.05 -38.29 12.45
CA VAL A 80 -1.18 -37.64 12.94
C VAL A 80 -2.36 -37.98 12.00
N PRO A 81 -3.56 -38.31 12.53
CA PRO A 81 -4.72 -38.70 11.74
C PRO A 81 -5.34 -37.51 10.99
N VAL A 82 -4.60 -36.97 10.04
CA VAL A 82 -5.02 -35.90 9.14
C VAL A 82 -4.77 -36.32 7.70
N THR A 83 -5.67 -35.95 6.80
CA THR A 83 -5.63 -36.23 5.35
C THR A 83 -4.79 -35.20 4.59
N LEU A 84 -3.85 -34.52 5.26
CA LEU A 84 -3.32 -33.23 4.82
C LEU A 84 -1.90 -33.30 4.21
N TRP A 85 -1.19 -34.41 4.35
CA TRP A 85 0.11 -34.65 3.70
C TRP A 85 0.33 -36.16 3.49
N LYS A 86 1.29 -36.51 2.64
CA LYS A 86 1.68 -37.90 2.40
C LYS A 86 2.18 -38.52 3.71
N LYS A 87 1.61 -39.64 4.15
CA LYS A 87 2.05 -40.35 5.36
C LYS A 87 3.40 -41.04 5.12
N PRO A 88 4.27 -41.11 6.13
CA PRO A 88 5.55 -41.78 5.98
C PRO A 88 5.37 -43.31 5.97
N GLY A 89 6.04 -43.98 5.05
CA GLY A 89 6.21 -45.42 5.01
C GLY A 89 7.44 -45.88 5.80
N GLU A 90 7.83 -47.13 5.56
CA GLU A 90 8.97 -47.75 6.25
C GLU A 90 10.32 -47.29 5.69
N SER A 91 10.42 -47.02 4.39
CA SER A 91 11.67 -46.57 3.75
C SER A 91 12.01 -45.11 4.08
N ASP A 92 13.31 -44.80 4.07
CA ASP A 92 13.80 -43.42 4.26
C ASP A 92 13.36 -42.49 3.12
N LEU A 93 13.26 -43.02 1.89
CA LEU A 93 12.70 -42.28 0.76
C LEU A 93 11.26 -41.85 1.02
N SER A 94 10.44 -42.75 1.55
CA SER A 94 9.05 -42.42 1.88
C SER A 94 8.94 -41.38 2.99
N LEU A 95 9.87 -41.41 3.96
CA LEU A 95 9.96 -40.38 4.99
C LEU A 95 10.35 -39.02 4.39
N ARG A 96 11.32 -38.97 3.46
CA ARG A 96 11.69 -37.74 2.74
C ARG A 96 10.48 -37.14 2.03
N GLU A 97 9.77 -37.94 1.24
CA GLU A 97 8.59 -37.49 0.52
C GLU A 97 7.48 -36.99 1.46
N SER A 98 7.32 -37.62 2.63
CA SER A 98 6.38 -37.19 3.67
C SER A 98 6.76 -35.82 4.25
N LEU A 99 8.05 -35.60 4.54
CA LEU A 99 8.57 -34.32 5.02
C LEU A 99 8.39 -33.21 3.98
N LEU A 100 8.73 -33.47 2.71
CA LEU A 100 8.54 -32.51 1.62
C LEU A 100 7.05 -32.19 1.39
N SER A 101 6.18 -33.21 1.46
CA SER A 101 4.73 -33.03 1.38
C SER A 101 4.20 -32.21 2.55
N PHE A 102 4.71 -32.42 3.77
CA PHE A 102 4.39 -31.60 4.93
C PHE A 102 4.81 -30.14 4.69
N ILE A 103 6.04 -29.88 4.26
CA ILE A 103 6.55 -28.52 3.98
C ILE A 103 5.69 -27.82 2.91
N ALA A 104 5.34 -28.53 1.84
CA ALA A 104 4.49 -28.03 0.77
C ALA A 104 3.10 -27.62 1.26
N ASN A 105 2.48 -28.47 2.10
CA ASN A 105 1.15 -28.21 2.63
C ASN A 105 1.16 -27.18 3.75
N PHE A 106 2.23 -27.17 4.55
CA PHE A 106 2.44 -26.13 5.54
C PHE A 106 2.44 -24.81 4.77
N ALA A 107 3.21 -24.67 3.66
CA ALA A 107 3.32 -23.48 2.79
C ALA A 107 2.06 -22.65 2.49
N ASN A 108 0.88 -23.24 2.60
CA ASN A 108 -0.38 -22.55 2.62
C ASN A 108 -0.59 -21.66 3.88
N TRP A 109 -0.88 -20.38 3.67
CA TRP A 109 -1.20 -19.41 4.73
C TRP A 109 -2.26 -19.90 5.72
N ASP A 110 -3.34 -20.53 5.23
CA ASP A 110 -4.44 -20.99 6.09
C ASP A 110 -3.99 -22.13 7.01
N ASN A 111 -3.10 -23.00 6.50
CA ASN A 111 -2.50 -24.09 7.26
C ASN A 111 -1.43 -23.56 8.24
N SER A 112 -0.77 -22.45 7.91
CA SER A 112 0.24 -21.83 8.76
C SER A 112 -0.27 -21.47 10.15
N ALA A 113 -1.52 -21.01 10.19
CA ALA A 113 -2.17 -20.58 11.42
C ALA A 113 -2.82 -21.75 12.18
N ASN A 114 -2.83 -22.95 11.58
CA ASN A 114 -3.45 -24.11 12.19
C ASN A 114 -2.55 -24.69 13.31
N PRO A 115 -3.07 -24.84 14.55
CA PRO A 115 -2.29 -25.35 15.68
C PRO A 115 -1.65 -26.72 15.45
N THR A 116 -2.31 -27.60 14.70
CA THR A 116 -1.79 -28.95 14.40
C THR A 116 -0.53 -28.89 13.54
N TYR A 117 -0.50 -28.02 12.52
CA TYR A 117 0.69 -27.87 11.69
C TYR A 117 1.85 -27.24 12.47
N LEU A 118 1.56 -26.24 13.31
CA LEU A 118 2.57 -25.61 14.18
C LEU A 118 3.16 -26.61 15.17
N ASP A 119 2.32 -27.45 15.80
CA ASP A 119 2.77 -28.51 16.71
C ASP A 119 3.65 -29.55 15.99
N VAL A 120 3.24 -30.01 14.80
CA VAL A 120 4.05 -30.92 13.98
C VAL A 120 5.39 -30.28 13.61
N ALA A 121 5.40 -29.04 13.13
CA ALA A 121 6.63 -28.33 12.77
C ALA A 121 7.59 -28.24 13.96
N ARG A 122 7.09 -27.81 15.13
CA ARG A 122 7.87 -27.71 16.38
C ARG A 122 8.42 -29.06 16.85
N LYS A 123 7.62 -30.13 16.76
CA LYS A 123 8.06 -31.48 17.11
C LYS A 123 9.14 -31.99 16.17
N LEU A 124 9.04 -31.71 14.87
CA LEU A 124 10.07 -32.06 13.90
C LEU A 124 11.38 -31.29 14.16
N VAL A 125 11.29 -29.99 14.43
CA VAL A 125 12.47 -29.18 14.81
C VAL A 125 13.10 -29.70 16.09
N ARG A 126 12.31 -29.99 17.13
CA ARG A 126 12.82 -30.57 18.39
C ARG A 126 13.44 -31.95 18.21
N ALA A 127 12.90 -32.78 17.31
CA ALA A 127 13.49 -34.08 16.99
C ALA A 127 14.84 -33.93 16.26
N ALA A 128 14.97 -32.92 15.41
CA ALA A 128 16.21 -32.57 14.71
C ALA A 128 17.27 -31.98 15.67
N TYR A 129 16.83 -31.24 16.69
CA TYR A 129 17.68 -30.56 17.66
C TYR A 129 17.25 -30.93 19.11
N PRO A 130 17.59 -32.14 19.60
CA PRO A 130 17.10 -32.62 20.89
C PRO A 130 17.79 -31.96 22.11
N GLU A 131 19.04 -31.52 21.95
CA GLU A 131 19.88 -31.01 23.03
C GLU A 131 19.85 -29.47 23.16
N GLU A 132 19.51 -28.77 22.08
CA GLU A 132 19.57 -27.31 22.01
C GLU A 132 18.47 -26.75 21.11
N THR A 133 18.02 -25.53 21.40
CA THR A 133 17.09 -24.84 20.51
C THR A 133 17.89 -24.19 19.37
N PRO A 134 17.56 -24.43 18.09
CA PRO A 134 18.32 -23.86 17.00
C PRO A 134 18.17 -22.34 16.95
N LEU A 135 19.29 -21.63 16.76
CA LEU A 135 19.33 -20.18 16.57
C LEU A 135 19.29 -19.82 15.07
N VAL A 136 18.34 -18.96 14.71
CA VAL A 136 18.21 -18.40 13.36
C VAL A 136 18.61 -16.93 13.39
N VAL A 137 19.64 -16.58 12.62
CA VAL A 137 20.17 -15.21 12.53
C VAL A 137 19.80 -14.60 11.19
N ASP A 138 19.13 -13.44 11.22
CA ASP A 138 18.84 -12.63 10.03
C ASP A 138 19.36 -11.20 10.21
N PRO A 139 20.57 -10.89 9.72
CA PRO A 139 21.18 -9.58 9.92
C PRO A 139 20.59 -8.47 9.03
N PHE A 140 19.71 -8.83 8.09
CA PHE A 140 19.05 -7.92 7.14
C PHE A 140 17.53 -8.20 7.12
N ALA A 141 16.94 -8.24 8.30
CA ALA A 141 15.62 -8.82 8.49
C ALA A 141 14.48 -7.99 7.87
N GLY A 142 14.68 -6.69 7.67
CA GLY A 142 13.71 -5.79 7.06
C GLY A 142 12.34 -5.89 7.72
N GLY A 143 11.35 -6.37 6.97
CA GLY A 143 9.99 -6.60 7.47
C GLY A 143 9.81 -7.81 8.42
N GLY A 144 10.87 -8.55 8.73
CA GLY A 144 10.91 -9.59 9.77
C GLY A 144 10.32 -10.95 9.40
N ALA A 145 10.21 -11.27 8.11
CA ALA A 145 9.59 -12.52 7.65
C ALA A 145 10.30 -13.79 8.17
N ILE A 146 11.62 -13.86 8.04
CA ILE A 146 12.41 -15.02 8.50
C ILE A 146 12.38 -15.18 10.02
N PRO A 147 12.70 -14.15 10.83
CA PRO A 147 12.68 -14.29 12.29
C PRO A 147 11.26 -14.56 12.82
N LEU A 148 10.20 -13.99 12.22
CA LEU A 148 8.83 -14.32 12.61
C LEU A 148 8.55 -15.81 12.45
N GLU A 149 8.84 -16.38 11.28
CA GLU A 149 8.56 -17.78 11.01
C GLU A 149 9.45 -18.72 11.83
N ALA A 150 10.69 -18.31 12.12
CA ALA A 150 11.59 -19.05 13.00
C ALA A 150 11.07 -19.14 14.44
N LEU A 151 10.59 -18.03 15.02
CA LEU A 151 9.93 -18.06 16.34
C LEU A 151 8.69 -18.97 16.32
N ARG A 152 7.90 -18.94 15.24
CA ARG A 152 6.68 -19.76 15.13
C ARG A 152 6.95 -21.26 15.18
N VAL A 153 8.05 -21.74 14.59
CA VAL A 153 8.44 -23.15 14.59
C VAL A 153 9.31 -23.56 15.78
N GLY A 154 9.54 -22.64 16.73
CA GLY A 154 10.22 -22.92 18.00
C GLY A 154 11.73 -22.73 17.97
N CYS A 155 12.26 -21.96 17.02
CA CYS A 155 13.66 -21.54 17.03
C CYS A 155 13.86 -20.33 17.96
N GLU A 156 15.09 -20.14 18.43
CA GLU A 156 15.55 -18.83 18.88
C GLU A 156 15.90 -17.98 17.67
N THR A 157 15.75 -16.66 17.78
CA THR A 157 16.01 -15.76 16.65
C THR A 157 16.78 -14.52 17.06
N PHE A 158 17.78 -14.17 16.26
CA PHE A 158 18.43 -12.88 16.30
C PHE A 158 18.17 -12.15 14.98
N ALA A 159 17.53 -10.99 15.06
CA ALA A 159 17.21 -10.17 13.89
C ALA A 159 17.81 -8.77 14.04
N SER A 160 18.48 -8.28 13.00
CA SER A 160 18.95 -6.90 12.95
C SER A 160 18.61 -6.25 11.61
N ASP A 161 18.57 -4.93 11.61
CA ASP A 161 18.52 -4.11 10.40
C ASP A 161 19.17 -2.75 10.71
N LEU A 162 19.71 -2.08 9.69
CA LEU A 162 20.25 -0.73 9.84
C LEU A 162 19.14 0.32 9.75
N ASN A 163 18.03 -0.01 9.07
CA ASN A 163 16.93 0.92 8.86
C ASN A 163 16.10 1.07 10.14
N PRO A 164 15.94 2.28 10.71
CA PRO A 164 15.19 2.47 11.95
C PRO A 164 13.72 2.08 11.84
N VAL A 165 13.13 2.17 10.64
CA VAL A 165 11.76 1.71 10.38
C VAL A 165 11.69 0.18 10.44
N ALA A 166 12.68 -0.54 9.88
CA ALA A 166 12.76 -1.99 10.02
C ALA A 166 12.93 -2.40 11.48
N CYS A 167 13.81 -1.73 12.23
CA CYS A 167 13.99 -2.01 13.66
C CYS A 167 12.69 -1.87 14.45
N LEU A 168 11.90 -0.82 14.19
CA LEU A 168 10.60 -0.63 14.81
C LEU A 168 9.62 -1.75 14.42
N ILE A 169 9.58 -2.13 13.13
CA ILE A 169 8.75 -3.23 12.64
C ILE A 169 9.10 -4.54 13.35
N LEU A 170 10.40 -4.86 13.42
CA LEU A 170 10.90 -6.09 14.06
C LEU A 170 10.51 -6.12 15.53
N LYS A 171 10.77 -5.03 16.27
CA LYS A 171 10.40 -4.93 17.69
C LYS A 171 8.90 -5.10 17.90
N THR A 172 8.09 -4.40 17.10
CA THR A 172 6.63 -4.47 17.20
C THR A 172 6.13 -5.88 16.90
N MET A 173 6.61 -6.50 15.82
CA MET A 173 6.09 -7.77 15.33
C MET A 173 6.59 -8.99 16.12
N LEU A 174 7.85 -8.97 16.54
CA LEU A 174 8.51 -10.11 17.18
C LEU A 174 8.46 -10.03 18.72
N GLU A 175 8.35 -8.84 19.30
CA GLU A 175 8.32 -8.64 20.75
C GLU A 175 6.99 -8.10 21.26
N ASP A 176 6.56 -6.93 20.78
CA ASP A 176 5.46 -6.20 21.43
C ASP A 176 4.11 -6.88 21.18
N ILE A 177 3.81 -7.30 19.95
CA ILE A 177 2.57 -8.02 19.62
C ILE A 177 2.47 -9.34 20.39
N PRO A 178 3.49 -10.23 20.40
CA PRO A 178 3.44 -11.46 21.20
C PRO A 178 3.31 -11.24 22.71
N ARG A 179 3.93 -10.18 23.27
CA ARG A 179 3.88 -9.90 24.72
C ARG A 179 2.56 -9.31 25.17
N HIS A 180 1.98 -8.40 24.39
CA HIS A 180 0.83 -7.60 24.82
C HIS A 180 -0.48 -8.01 24.14
N GLY A 181 -0.42 -8.68 22.99
CA GLY A 181 -1.60 -9.21 22.30
C GLY A 181 -2.70 -8.16 22.06
N PRO A 182 -3.96 -8.48 22.38
CA PRO A 182 -5.10 -7.58 22.16
C PRO A 182 -5.00 -6.23 22.90
N GLU A 183 -4.35 -6.18 24.06
CA GLU A 183 -4.26 -4.95 24.86
C GLU A 183 -3.52 -3.83 24.11
N LEU A 184 -2.44 -4.18 23.40
CA LEU A 184 -1.71 -3.24 22.56
C LEU A 184 -2.60 -2.70 21.43
N ALA A 185 -3.45 -3.55 20.84
CA ALA A 185 -4.37 -3.12 19.79
C ALA A 185 -5.43 -2.16 20.33
N ASP A 186 -5.95 -2.41 21.53
CA ASP A 186 -6.92 -1.53 22.20
C ASP A 186 -6.29 -0.17 22.56
N GLU A 187 -5.06 -0.18 23.08
CA GLU A 187 -4.31 1.01 23.40
C GLU A 187 -3.98 1.86 22.15
N LEU A 188 -3.57 1.21 21.06
CA LEU A 188 -3.35 1.87 19.77
C LEU A 188 -4.64 2.51 19.23
N ARG A 189 -5.81 1.86 19.39
CA ARG A 189 -7.10 2.46 19.02
C ARG A 189 -7.43 3.66 19.89
N ARG A 190 -7.19 3.59 21.20
CA ARG A 190 -7.43 4.69 22.15
C ARG A 190 -6.57 5.90 21.82
N VAL A 191 -5.25 5.73 21.72
CA VAL A 191 -4.31 6.81 21.38
C VAL A 191 -4.57 7.32 19.96
N GLY A 192 -4.84 6.42 19.01
CA GLY A 192 -5.22 6.79 17.64
C GLY A 192 -6.47 7.66 17.58
N ALA A 193 -7.47 7.39 18.40
CA ALA A 193 -8.67 8.22 18.52
C ALA A 193 -8.36 9.62 19.06
N GLN A 194 -7.50 9.72 20.08
CA GLN A 194 -7.05 11.01 20.62
C GLN A 194 -6.28 11.84 19.60
N ILE A 195 -5.34 11.22 18.87
CA ILE A 195 -4.58 11.86 17.80
C ILE A 195 -5.54 12.33 16.70
N LYS A 196 -6.49 11.47 16.30
CA LYS A 196 -7.50 11.81 15.30
C LYS A 196 -8.33 13.01 15.73
N GLU A 197 -8.84 13.03 16.96
CA GLU A 197 -9.64 14.15 17.47
C GLU A 197 -8.82 15.46 17.48
N ALA A 198 -7.57 15.40 17.95
CA ALA A 198 -6.67 16.56 17.95
C ALA A 198 -6.36 17.04 16.51
N ALA A 199 -6.17 16.11 15.57
CA ALA A 199 -5.95 16.43 14.16
C ALA A 199 -7.21 17.04 13.52
N GLU A 200 -8.39 16.48 13.76
CA GLU A 200 -9.66 17.01 13.27
C GLU A 200 -9.88 18.45 13.76
N LYS A 201 -9.69 18.73 15.06
CA LYS A 201 -9.77 20.08 15.62
C LYS A 201 -8.81 21.07 14.94
N LYS A 202 -7.58 20.64 14.65
CA LYS A 202 -6.55 21.49 14.01
C LYS A 202 -6.77 21.69 12.51
N LEU A 203 -7.36 20.72 11.83
CA LEU A 203 -7.43 20.68 10.36
C LEU A 203 -8.81 21.04 9.80
N VAL A 204 -9.87 21.07 10.62
CA VAL A 204 -11.25 21.32 10.17
C VAL A 204 -11.39 22.58 9.30
N GLY A 205 -10.62 23.63 9.59
CA GLY A 205 -10.62 24.87 8.80
C GLY A 205 -10.15 24.71 7.35
N PHE A 206 -9.40 23.65 7.03
CA PHE A 206 -8.91 23.34 5.69
C PHE A 206 -9.76 22.28 4.96
N TYR A 207 -10.71 21.66 5.67
CA TYR A 207 -11.62 20.64 5.13
C TYR A 207 -13.06 20.95 5.55
N PRO A 208 -13.61 22.10 5.13
CA PRO A 208 -14.95 22.52 5.55
C PRO A 208 -16.02 21.54 5.03
N LEU A 209 -17.08 21.36 5.82
CA LEU A 209 -18.28 20.69 5.34
C LEU A 209 -19.01 21.56 4.31
N ASP A 210 -19.65 20.91 3.35
CA ASP A 210 -20.56 21.53 2.41
C ASP A 210 -21.82 22.06 3.14
N PRO A 211 -22.55 23.03 2.57
CA PRO A 211 -23.78 23.56 3.19
C PRO A 211 -24.84 22.48 3.51
N ASP A 212 -24.87 21.41 2.74
CA ASP A 212 -25.78 20.26 2.91
C ASP A 212 -25.25 19.22 3.92
N GLY A 213 -24.12 19.50 4.58
CA GLY A 213 -23.46 18.60 5.52
C GLY A 213 -22.59 17.53 4.87
N ALA A 214 -22.45 17.51 3.53
CA ALA A 214 -21.54 16.59 2.86
C ALA A 214 -20.07 16.89 3.24
N ARG A 215 -19.27 15.83 3.39
CA ARG A 215 -17.85 15.92 3.75
C ARG A 215 -16.97 15.71 2.51
N PRO A 216 -16.20 16.72 2.06
CA PRO A 216 -15.13 16.51 1.09
C PRO A 216 -14.09 15.50 1.61
N ILE A 217 -13.82 14.46 0.84
CA ILE A 217 -12.82 13.42 1.17
C ILE A 217 -11.69 13.31 0.16
N ALA A 218 -11.87 13.85 -1.04
CA ALA A 218 -10.81 13.95 -2.03
C ALA A 218 -11.10 15.08 -3.02
N TYR A 219 -10.03 15.71 -3.50
CA TYR A 219 -10.08 16.71 -4.57
C TYR A 219 -9.40 16.14 -5.81
N LEU A 220 -10.07 16.21 -6.96
CA LEU A 220 -9.53 15.76 -8.24
C LEU A 220 -9.00 16.97 -8.99
N TRP A 221 -7.70 16.97 -9.27
CA TRP A 221 -6.99 18.10 -9.86
C TRP A 221 -6.46 17.78 -11.25
N ALA A 222 -6.35 18.82 -12.07
CA ALA A 222 -5.48 18.81 -13.25
C ALA A 222 -4.47 19.94 -13.13
N ARG A 223 -3.22 19.64 -13.50
CA ARG A 223 -2.26 20.67 -13.90
C ARG A 223 -2.77 21.34 -15.17
N THR A 224 -2.47 22.61 -15.39
CA THR A 224 -2.93 23.32 -16.60
C THR A 224 -1.76 23.88 -17.39
N VAL A 225 -1.97 23.98 -18.70
CA VAL A 225 -1.08 24.67 -19.65
C VAL A 225 -1.93 25.60 -20.50
N ARG A 226 -1.33 26.63 -21.09
CA ARG A 226 -2.02 27.54 -22.02
C ARG A 226 -1.81 27.10 -23.46
N CYS A 227 -2.88 27.15 -24.24
CA CYS A 227 -2.83 26.93 -25.67
C CYS A 227 -2.04 28.06 -26.35
N GLU A 228 -0.98 27.69 -27.07
CA GLU A 228 -0.10 28.64 -27.78
C GLU A 228 -0.58 28.92 -29.22
N SER A 229 -1.83 28.58 -29.55
CA SER A 229 -2.40 28.96 -30.85
C SER A 229 -2.70 30.46 -30.88
N PRO A 230 -2.35 31.19 -31.96
CA PRO A 230 -2.43 32.66 -32.03
C PRO A 230 -3.75 33.29 -31.57
N ASP A 231 -4.90 32.63 -31.79
CA ASP A 231 -6.23 33.15 -31.44
C ASP A 231 -6.96 32.32 -30.38
N CYS A 232 -6.23 31.51 -29.60
CA CYS A 232 -6.83 30.66 -28.57
C CYS A 232 -6.46 31.07 -27.16
N GLY A 233 -5.19 30.91 -26.74
CA GLY A 233 -4.79 31.23 -25.36
C GLY A 233 -5.50 30.46 -24.25
N ALA A 234 -6.37 29.49 -24.59
CA ALA A 234 -7.22 28.79 -23.65
C ALA A 234 -6.40 27.98 -22.64
N GLU A 235 -6.90 27.91 -21.41
CA GLU A 235 -6.37 26.98 -20.42
C GLU A 235 -6.76 25.54 -20.77
N ILE A 236 -5.77 24.65 -20.82
CA ILE A 236 -5.92 23.23 -21.09
C ILE A 236 -5.67 22.47 -19.79
N PRO A 237 -6.71 21.94 -19.11
CA PRO A 237 -6.50 21.04 -17.98
C PRO A 237 -5.94 19.72 -18.49
N LEU A 238 -4.81 19.26 -17.96
CA LEU A 238 -4.14 18.01 -18.33
C LEU A 238 -4.79 16.80 -17.67
N MET A 239 -5.80 16.25 -18.33
CA MET A 239 -6.64 15.15 -17.84
C MET A 239 -6.33 13.88 -18.62
N ARG A 240 -5.94 12.80 -17.94
CA ARG A 240 -5.78 11.47 -18.57
C ARG A 240 -7.11 10.81 -18.88
N SER A 241 -8.18 11.20 -18.19
CA SER A 241 -9.52 10.66 -18.37
C SER A 241 -10.57 11.66 -17.90
N PHE A 242 -11.74 11.65 -18.53
CA PHE A 242 -12.95 12.33 -18.06
C PHE A 242 -13.79 11.46 -17.11
N TRP A 243 -13.40 10.20 -16.88
CA TRP A 243 -14.09 9.34 -15.93
C TRP A 243 -13.79 9.71 -14.48
N LEU A 244 -14.84 9.80 -13.66
CA LEU A 244 -14.76 9.94 -12.21
C LEU A 244 -15.00 8.59 -11.49
N CYS A 245 -15.91 7.77 -12.03
CA CYS A 245 -16.20 6.41 -11.56
C CYS A 245 -16.67 5.53 -12.73
N LYS A 246 -16.08 4.34 -12.87
CA LYS A 246 -16.41 3.35 -13.91
C LYS A 246 -17.22 2.14 -13.41
N LYS A 247 -17.60 2.10 -12.13
CA LYS A 247 -18.39 0.97 -11.60
C LYS A 247 -19.74 0.92 -12.30
N ALA A 248 -20.14 -0.27 -12.75
CA ALA A 248 -21.31 -0.47 -13.61
C ALA A 248 -22.60 0.16 -13.06
N ASN A 249 -22.81 0.12 -11.74
CA ASN A 249 -23.99 0.65 -11.04
C ASN A 249 -23.81 2.08 -10.50
N ARG A 250 -22.70 2.76 -10.82
CA ARG A 250 -22.40 4.11 -10.31
C ARG A 250 -21.46 4.86 -11.26
N LYS A 251 -21.80 4.90 -12.54
CA LYS A 251 -20.99 5.57 -13.55
C LYS A 251 -21.07 7.08 -13.35
N ARG A 252 -19.92 7.76 -13.27
CA ARG A 252 -19.85 9.23 -13.19
C ARG A 252 -18.70 9.72 -14.07
N ALA A 253 -18.94 10.74 -14.86
CA ALA A 253 -17.95 11.32 -15.76
C ALA A 253 -18.11 12.84 -15.85
N LEU A 254 -17.07 13.48 -16.37
CA LEU A 254 -17.06 14.88 -16.73
C LEU A 254 -17.43 15.03 -18.21
N ARG A 255 -18.19 16.07 -18.53
CA ARG A 255 -18.32 16.66 -19.87
C ARG A 255 -18.01 18.14 -19.79
N TYR A 256 -17.99 18.83 -20.92
CA TYR A 256 -17.68 20.25 -20.93
C TYR A 256 -18.55 21.03 -21.90
N LYS A 257 -18.73 22.32 -21.60
CA LYS A 257 -19.31 23.33 -22.48
C LYS A 257 -18.23 24.33 -22.85
N LEU A 258 -18.16 24.67 -24.13
CA LEU A 258 -17.24 25.69 -24.65
C LEU A 258 -17.84 27.08 -24.49
N VAL A 259 -17.08 28.00 -23.87
CA VAL A 259 -17.46 29.39 -23.69
C VAL A 259 -16.45 30.28 -24.43
N ARG A 260 -16.96 31.23 -25.24
CA ARG A 260 -16.15 32.19 -26.02
C ARG A 260 -16.58 33.62 -25.70
N PRO A 261 -16.12 34.20 -24.59
CA PRO A 261 -16.47 35.57 -24.22
C PRO A 261 -15.80 36.57 -25.18
N LYS A 262 -16.39 37.75 -25.38
CA LYS A 262 -15.74 38.84 -26.11
C LYS A 262 -14.58 39.40 -25.27
N GLY A 263 -13.39 39.53 -25.85
CA GLY A 263 -12.24 40.19 -25.23
C GLY A 263 -11.41 39.34 -24.25
N THR A 264 -11.74 38.06 -24.04
CA THR A 264 -10.94 37.13 -23.21
C THR A 264 -10.76 35.79 -23.91
N ALA A 265 -9.77 35.02 -23.45
CA ALA A 265 -9.51 33.69 -24.02
C ALA A 265 -10.74 32.76 -23.83
N PRO A 266 -11.09 31.94 -24.85
CA PRO A 266 -12.09 30.90 -24.69
C PRO A 266 -11.71 29.91 -23.59
N HIS A 267 -12.71 29.42 -22.86
CA HIS A 267 -12.51 28.46 -21.78
C HIS A 267 -13.61 27.38 -21.78
N VAL A 268 -13.40 26.36 -20.97
CA VAL A 268 -14.35 25.27 -20.78
C VAL A 268 -14.96 25.31 -19.38
N GLU A 269 -16.27 25.16 -19.33
CA GLU A 269 -17.04 24.90 -18.12
C GLU A 269 -17.27 23.39 -18.02
N LEU A 270 -16.94 22.79 -16.88
CA LEU A 270 -17.10 21.35 -16.66
C LEU A 270 -18.47 21.05 -16.09
N GLU A 271 -19.00 19.88 -16.40
CA GLU A 271 -20.23 19.36 -15.84
C GLU A 271 -20.05 17.88 -15.49
N ILE A 272 -20.66 17.43 -14.39
CA ILE A 272 -20.69 16.02 -14.00
C ILE A 272 -21.99 15.41 -14.51
N PHE A 273 -21.90 14.27 -15.18
CA PHE A 273 -23.05 13.52 -15.68
C PHE A 273 -22.91 12.01 -15.44
N GLU A 274 -24.01 11.28 -15.61
CA GLU A 274 -24.09 9.82 -15.54
C GLU A 274 -24.16 9.24 -16.96
N PRO A 275 -23.06 8.72 -17.50
CA PRO A 275 -23.04 8.16 -18.86
C PRO A 275 -23.73 6.80 -18.89
N ILE A 276 -24.53 6.57 -19.94
CA ILE A 276 -25.18 5.26 -20.16
C ILE A 276 -24.15 4.28 -20.74
N THR A 277 -23.41 4.75 -21.74
CA THR A 277 -22.41 3.99 -22.49
C THR A 277 -21.01 4.59 -22.34
N GLU A 278 -19.97 3.80 -22.59
CA GLU A 278 -18.59 4.33 -22.50
C GLU A 278 -18.25 5.34 -23.61
N ARG A 279 -18.98 5.28 -24.74
CA ARG A 279 -18.76 6.14 -25.91
C ARG A 279 -19.15 7.59 -25.66
N GLU A 280 -20.00 7.85 -24.67
CA GLU A 280 -20.38 9.21 -24.26
C GLU A 280 -19.26 9.95 -23.52
N VAL A 281 -18.26 9.22 -23.01
CA VAL A 281 -17.18 9.82 -22.23
C VAL A 281 -15.97 10.11 -23.11
N LEU A 282 -15.58 11.38 -23.13
CA LEU A 282 -14.46 11.88 -23.89
C LEU A 282 -13.12 11.24 -23.47
N THR A 283 -12.21 11.16 -24.42
CA THR A 283 -10.81 10.81 -24.13
C THR A 283 -10.12 11.95 -23.39
N GLY A 284 -9.05 11.62 -22.66
CA GLY A 284 -8.27 12.61 -21.92
C GLY A 284 -7.68 13.69 -22.82
N THR A 285 -7.49 14.89 -22.28
CA THR A 285 -6.82 16.01 -22.96
C THR A 285 -5.31 15.84 -23.05
N VAL A 286 -4.71 14.87 -22.34
CA VAL A 286 -3.27 14.62 -22.40
C VAL A 286 -2.93 13.15 -22.61
N THR A 287 -2.02 12.86 -23.54
CA THR A 287 -1.44 11.53 -23.75
C THR A 287 0.04 11.68 -24.12
N ARG A 288 0.93 10.98 -23.39
CA ARG A 288 2.40 11.07 -23.59
C ARG A 288 2.91 12.51 -23.65
N ALA A 289 2.45 13.35 -22.72
CA ALA A 289 2.74 14.78 -22.63
C ALA A 289 2.29 15.64 -23.83
N ARG A 290 1.54 15.10 -24.80
CA ARG A 290 0.85 15.88 -25.84
C ARG A 290 -0.48 16.34 -25.29
N ALA A 291 -0.74 17.66 -25.29
CA ALA A 291 -1.96 18.23 -24.72
C ALA A 291 -2.88 18.77 -25.83
N THR A 292 -4.10 18.29 -25.90
CA THR A 292 -5.12 18.73 -26.87
C THR A 292 -6.00 19.81 -26.25
N CYS A 293 -6.06 20.97 -26.90
CA CYS A 293 -6.92 22.07 -26.47
C CYS A 293 -8.40 21.75 -26.73
N LEU A 294 -9.24 21.79 -25.69
CA LEU A 294 -10.68 21.57 -25.83
C LEU A 294 -11.42 22.70 -26.57
N CYS A 295 -10.79 23.88 -26.69
CA CYS A 295 -11.40 25.04 -27.34
C CYS A 295 -11.13 25.10 -28.85
N CYS A 296 -9.94 24.69 -29.30
CA CYS A 296 -9.53 24.81 -30.71
C CYS A 296 -8.98 23.52 -31.32
N ASN A 297 -8.96 22.42 -30.57
CA ASN A 297 -8.48 21.09 -30.97
C ASN A 297 -7.00 21.01 -31.40
N LYS A 298 -6.24 22.10 -31.31
CA LYS A 298 -4.79 22.06 -31.58
C LYS A 298 -4.06 21.34 -30.46
N VAL A 299 -3.00 20.65 -30.84
CA VAL A 299 -2.19 19.83 -29.95
C VAL A 299 -0.89 20.56 -29.63
N LEU A 300 -0.65 20.84 -28.34
CA LEU A 300 0.65 21.27 -27.84
C LEU A 300 1.61 20.07 -27.81
N SER A 301 2.83 20.32 -28.27
CA SER A 301 3.89 19.31 -28.25
C SER A 301 4.37 19.01 -26.82
N PRO A 302 4.98 17.84 -26.58
CA PRO A 302 5.54 17.49 -25.28
C PRO A 302 6.51 18.52 -24.72
N ASP A 303 7.34 19.12 -25.57
CA ASP A 303 8.36 20.07 -25.13
C ASP A 303 7.74 21.38 -24.67
N ARG A 304 6.69 21.86 -25.34
CA ARG A 304 5.93 23.04 -24.90
C ARG A 304 5.19 22.78 -23.60
N VAL A 305 4.56 21.61 -23.45
CA VAL A 305 3.90 21.23 -22.18
C VAL A 305 4.92 21.17 -21.03
N ARG A 306 6.10 20.57 -21.24
CA ARG A 306 7.16 20.50 -20.22
C ARG A 306 7.72 21.87 -19.87
N ALA A 307 7.96 22.73 -20.86
CA ALA A 307 8.46 24.09 -20.64
C ALA A 307 7.51 24.88 -19.72
N GLN A 308 6.22 24.91 -20.05
CA GLN A 308 5.22 25.62 -19.24
C GLN A 308 5.10 25.03 -17.82
N LEU A 309 5.11 23.70 -17.68
CA LEU A 309 5.06 23.08 -16.35
C LEU A 309 6.33 23.37 -15.54
N SER A 310 7.51 23.45 -16.18
CA SER A 310 8.77 23.80 -15.52
C SER A 310 8.72 25.24 -14.99
N GLU A 311 8.23 26.19 -15.79
CA GLU A 311 8.01 27.58 -15.37
C GLU A 311 7.04 27.67 -14.18
N GLN A 312 6.07 26.75 -14.11
CA GLN A 312 5.12 26.64 -12.99
C GLN A 312 5.63 25.74 -11.85
N ARG A 313 6.93 25.47 -11.74
CA ARG A 313 7.53 24.60 -10.70
C ARG A 313 6.85 23.21 -10.60
N GLY A 314 6.50 22.66 -11.75
CA GLY A 314 5.78 21.40 -11.89
C GLY A 314 4.26 21.55 -12.06
N GLY A 315 3.68 22.75 -11.88
CA GLY A 315 2.28 23.07 -12.15
C GLY A 315 1.27 22.50 -11.14
N ALA A 316 1.72 22.16 -9.93
CA ALA A 316 0.88 21.61 -8.87
C ALA A 316 0.19 22.69 -8.02
N ASP A 317 0.72 23.91 -8.01
CA ASP A 317 0.22 25.02 -7.21
C ASP A 317 -0.93 25.74 -7.90
N VAL A 318 -1.89 26.22 -7.11
CA VAL A 318 -2.93 27.15 -7.58
C VAL A 318 -2.38 28.57 -7.55
N ILE A 319 -2.62 29.35 -8.59
CA ILE A 319 -2.26 30.77 -8.64
C ILE A 319 -3.51 31.58 -8.33
N PHE A 320 -3.47 32.34 -7.23
CA PHE A 320 -4.56 33.21 -6.77
C PHE A 320 -4.24 34.68 -7.09
N ASP A 321 -5.27 35.51 -7.24
CA ASP A 321 -5.08 36.96 -7.38
C ASP A 321 -4.64 37.58 -6.04
N GLU A 322 -3.37 37.98 -5.94
CA GLU A 322 -2.79 38.54 -4.72
C GLU A 322 -3.40 39.89 -4.34
N ARG A 323 -4.03 40.61 -5.27
CA ARG A 323 -4.68 41.91 -5.00
C ARG A 323 -5.89 41.79 -4.06
N GLN A 324 -6.39 40.58 -3.85
CA GLN A 324 -7.46 40.30 -2.90
C GLN A 324 -6.96 39.78 -1.55
N SER A 325 -5.64 39.67 -1.36
CA SER A 325 -5.09 39.30 -0.06
C SER A 325 -5.38 40.40 0.98
N GLY A 326 -6.01 40.02 2.11
CA GLY A 326 -6.31 40.93 3.21
C GLY A 326 -7.61 41.75 3.09
N THR A 327 -8.36 41.63 2.00
CA THR A 327 -9.60 42.42 1.79
C THR A 327 -10.87 41.75 2.34
N GLY A 328 -10.77 40.56 2.93
CA GLY A 328 -11.91 39.77 3.40
C GLY A 328 -12.74 39.10 2.30
N VAL A 329 -12.36 39.30 1.03
CA VAL A 329 -12.99 38.65 -0.14
C VAL A 329 -12.35 37.29 -0.37
N PRO A 330 -13.13 36.23 -0.71
CA PRO A 330 -12.57 34.93 -1.06
C PRO A 330 -11.58 35.03 -2.23
N PRO A 331 -10.45 34.29 -2.18
CA PRO A 331 -9.40 34.40 -3.18
C PRO A 331 -9.84 33.79 -4.51
N VAL A 332 -9.74 34.56 -5.59
CA VAL A 332 -10.07 34.08 -6.94
C VAL A 332 -8.85 33.41 -7.58
N ARG A 333 -9.04 32.19 -8.11
CA ARG A 333 -8.03 31.51 -8.92
C ARG A 333 -7.87 32.21 -10.27
N ILE A 334 -6.63 32.53 -10.63
CA ILE A 334 -6.26 33.12 -11.93
C ILE A 334 -5.38 32.20 -12.80
N GLY A 335 -4.90 31.07 -12.26
CA GLY A 335 -4.11 30.09 -13.01
C GLY A 335 -3.61 28.91 -12.17
N GLY A 336 -2.62 28.19 -12.69
CA GLY A 336 -2.02 27.03 -12.03
C GLY A 336 -2.93 25.80 -12.01
N ALA A 337 -2.80 24.93 -11.02
CA ALA A 337 -3.65 23.75 -10.90
C ALA A 337 -5.14 24.10 -10.82
N ARG A 338 -5.98 23.29 -11.48
CA ARG A 338 -7.43 23.45 -11.54
C ARG A 338 -8.13 22.27 -10.87
N LEU A 339 -9.06 22.56 -9.96
CA LEU A 339 -10.00 21.57 -9.46
C LEU A 339 -10.97 21.14 -10.57
N LEU A 340 -11.14 19.84 -10.72
CA LEU A 340 -12.05 19.22 -11.69
C LEU A 340 -13.35 18.77 -11.02
N ALA A 341 -13.23 18.15 -9.84
CA ALA A 341 -14.35 17.64 -9.07
C ALA A 341 -13.94 17.42 -7.61
N VAL A 342 -14.92 17.45 -6.73
CA VAL A 342 -14.77 17.13 -5.30
C VAL A 342 -15.53 15.84 -5.03
N VAL A 343 -14.84 14.89 -4.39
CA VAL A 343 -15.43 13.63 -3.93
C VAL A 343 -15.93 13.84 -2.52
N THR A 344 -17.21 13.57 -2.29
CA THR A 344 -17.85 13.79 -0.99
C THR A 344 -18.46 12.51 -0.42
N LEU A 345 -18.62 12.48 0.91
CA LEU A 345 -19.48 11.55 1.62
C LEU A 345 -20.69 12.33 2.15
N LYS A 346 -21.89 11.80 1.93
CA LYS A 346 -23.12 12.40 2.42
C LYS A 346 -23.59 11.72 3.69
N PRO A 347 -24.07 12.47 4.71
CA PRO A 347 -24.66 11.87 5.90
C PRO A 347 -25.83 10.94 5.54
N GLY A 348 -25.85 9.74 6.12
CA GLY A 348 -26.93 8.77 5.92
C GLY A 348 -26.93 8.02 4.57
N GLU A 349 -26.06 8.37 3.62
CA GLU A 349 -26.00 7.72 2.32
C GLU A 349 -24.72 6.89 2.12
N GLN A 350 -24.85 5.72 1.48
CA GLN A 350 -23.69 4.85 1.26
C GLN A 350 -22.90 5.17 -0.02
N GLY A 351 -21.60 5.37 0.20
CA GLY A 351 -20.56 5.44 -0.81
C GLY A 351 -20.22 6.87 -1.21
N ARG A 352 -19.52 7.01 -2.34
CA ARG A 352 -18.90 8.28 -2.77
C ARG A 352 -19.81 9.01 -3.75
N PHE A 353 -19.84 10.34 -3.61
CA PHE A 353 -20.53 11.29 -4.46
C PHE A 353 -19.53 12.26 -5.09
N TYR A 354 -19.96 12.94 -6.15
CA TYR A 354 -19.12 13.86 -6.90
C TYR A 354 -19.89 15.15 -7.16
N ARG A 355 -19.25 16.28 -6.91
CA ARG A 355 -19.77 17.60 -7.28
C ARG A 355 -18.67 18.43 -7.96
N LEU A 356 -19.09 19.47 -8.65
CA LEU A 356 -18.16 20.45 -9.16
C LEU A 356 -17.54 21.24 -7.99
N PRO A 357 -16.32 21.75 -8.16
CA PRO A 357 -15.69 22.65 -7.20
C PRO A 357 -16.46 23.98 -7.11
N THR A 358 -16.36 24.59 -5.95
CA THR A 358 -16.93 25.90 -5.61
C THR A 358 -15.81 26.83 -5.12
N GLU A 359 -16.11 28.12 -4.99
CA GLU A 359 -15.16 29.09 -4.40
C GLU A 359 -14.70 28.70 -2.98
N ARG A 360 -15.57 28.04 -2.21
CA ARG A 360 -15.23 27.55 -0.86
C ARG A 360 -14.12 26.50 -0.87
N ASP A 361 -14.03 25.68 -1.92
CA ASP A 361 -12.97 24.68 -2.05
C ASP A 361 -11.63 25.36 -2.33
N TYR A 362 -11.61 26.38 -3.18
CA TYR A 362 -10.41 27.18 -3.45
C TYR A 362 -9.99 28.03 -2.25
N GLU A 363 -10.94 28.59 -1.50
CA GLU A 363 -10.67 29.29 -0.25
C GLU A 363 -9.99 28.37 0.78
N ALA A 364 -10.44 27.11 0.90
CA ALA A 364 -9.81 26.13 1.79
C ALA A 364 -8.36 25.82 1.38
N VAL A 365 -8.10 25.69 0.08
CA VAL A 365 -6.73 25.50 -0.45
C VAL A 365 -5.85 26.71 -0.18
N TRP A 366 -6.37 27.92 -0.39
CA TRP A 366 -5.63 29.15 -0.11
C TRP A 366 -5.29 29.28 1.38
N LYS A 367 -6.26 29.02 2.28
CA LYS A 367 -6.01 28.99 3.74
C LYS A 367 -4.92 27.99 4.09
N ALA A 368 -4.96 26.80 3.49
CA ALA A 368 -3.94 25.77 3.72
C ALA A 368 -2.56 26.22 3.23
N ALA A 369 -2.47 26.85 2.05
CA ALA A 369 -1.23 27.40 1.52
C ALA A 369 -0.64 28.47 2.44
N LYS A 370 -1.45 29.44 2.91
CA LYS A 370 -1.01 30.48 3.85
C LYS A 370 -0.58 29.92 5.21
N ALA A 371 -1.28 28.92 5.71
CA ALA A 371 -0.89 28.25 6.95
C ALA A 371 0.44 27.48 6.79
N LEU A 372 0.67 26.87 5.64
CA LEU A 372 1.92 26.19 5.34
C LEU A 372 3.09 27.17 5.19
N GLU A 373 2.91 28.27 4.45
CA GLU A 373 3.90 29.34 4.32
C GLU A 373 4.37 29.83 5.70
N LYS A 374 3.43 30.14 6.60
CA LYS A 374 3.75 30.57 7.98
C LYS A 374 4.55 29.52 8.75
N LYS A 375 4.19 28.25 8.66
CA LYS A 375 4.91 27.17 9.35
C LYS A 375 6.32 26.96 8.80
N VAL A 376 6.49 27.06 7.48
CA VAL A 376 7.80 26.95 6.84
C VAL A 376 8.70 28.12 7.24
N ALA A 377 8.16 29.34 7.29
CA ALA A 377 8.89 30.52 7.79
C ALA A 377 9.33 30.34 9.26
N GLN A 378 8.43 29.87 10.13
CA GLN A 378 8.74 29.57 11.54
C GLN A 378 9.83 28.49 11.69
N ALA A 379 9.72 27.40 10.94
CA ALA A 379 10.69 26.29 10.99
C ALA A 379 12.07 26.68 10.45
N SER A 380 12.13 27.65 9.54
CA SER A 380 13.37 28.14 8.93
C SER A 380 14.07 29.22 9.76
N GLY A 381 13.54 29.59 10.93
CA GLY A 381 14.08 30.67 11.78
C GLY A 381 13.92 32.08 11.18
N LEU A 382 13.07 32.23 10.17
CA LEU A 382 12.77 33.51 9.51
C LEU A 382 11.47 34.12 10.08
N SER A 383 11.31 34.09 11.41
CA SER A 383 10.25 34.91 12.02
C SER A 383 10.71 36.36 12.04
N GLU A 384 9.94 37.21 11.37
CA GLU A 384 10.02 38.67 11.41
C GLU A 384 10.37 39.15 12.83
N SER A 385 11.53 39.81 12.93
CA SER A 385 11.81 40.75 13.99
C SER A 385 10.86 41.94 13.82
N ASP A 386 9.81 41.98 14.66
CA ASP A 386 9.14 43.23 15.00
C ASP A 386 10.08 44.13 15.82
#